data_AF-A0A1D1ZQ23-F1
#
_entry.id   AF-A0A1D1ZQ23-F1
#
_cell.length_a   1.000
_cell.length_b   1.000
_cell.length_c   1.000
_cell.angle_alpha   90.00
_cell.angle_beta   90.00
_cell.angle_gamma   90.00
#
_symmetry.space_group_name_H-M   'P 1'
#
loop_
_entity.id
_entity.type
_entity.pdbx_description
1 polymer ?
#
loop_
_entity_poly.entity_id
_entity_poly.type
_entity_poly.pdbx_seq_one_letter_code
_entity_poly.pdbx_strand_id
1 'polypeptide(L)'
;MGDGAVHAACASPIEGSGFWVCPAPFSPTLVTENETLETIRPVVLNSEVVALDAEWEPGSKFPRATLVQLAAWSHDVGLYVILLDTLSLPIASVRSMIQEMLDNPRSIVVGYGLRTDLQSIGIHRSPQSLAHAVDLNRLQNTLANRMPYHLRPAGAGLGALIEAHLGQSLDKSQQCSRWGDRPLSDAQLHYAALDSVCLLGVLQSLIVHTESSKVRDSPGTDSPALEPANADESCWPHFRREALWQVALTWPAYCWDSAKQIRKRDARRRHTTEVVTLAPIAFLPREVPPKFVCDVMLHGLARQLRLIGVDAEAMDTVAAGQRHVTFRRMVGMAEDQGRWVLTRDIGFINSRYTDLVYWVRADDRKLQAEEVIQAFKLDLARQSLLSRCAKCNGSFLPDPVGPADVESLQVPEGVLLRQKEFWVCAKCRSVYWKGSQYEAAISRLTQMTTRLSLNSC
;
A
#
# COMPACT_ATOMS: atom_id res chain seq x y z
N MET A 1 21.31 16.02 25.82
CA MET A 1 20.15 16.64 26.46
C MET A 1 19.56 17.60 25.44
N GLY A 2 18.56 17.13 24.70
CA GLY A 2 17.81 17.88 23.72
C GLY A 2 16.38 17.36 23.79
N ASP A 3 15.53 18.07 24.52
CA ASP A 3 14.13 17.72 24.77
C ASP A 3 13.28 18.08 23.53
N GLY A 4 13.33 17.23 22.50
CA GLY A 4 12.47 17.31 21.31
C GLY A 4 11.17 16.48 21.43
N ALA A 5 10.94 15.84 22.57
CA ALA A 5 9.73 15.09 22.87
C ALA A 5 8.91 15.87 23.91
N VAL A 6 7.74 16.37 23.51
CA VAL A 6 6.80 16.97 24.45
C VAL A 6 5.90 15.85 24.98
N HIS A 7 6.07 15.49 26.26
CA HIS A 7 5.09 14.64 26.94
C HIS A 7 3.81 15.45 27.14
N ALA A 8 2.77 15.12 26.38
CA ALA A 8 1.47 15.74 26.58
C ALA A 8 0.87 15.19 27.88
N ALA A 9 0.70 16.06 28.88
CA ALA A 9 -0.08 15.74 30.07
C ALA A 9 -1.55 15.67 29.65
N CYS A 10 -2.04 14.48 29.27
CA CYS A 10 -3.46 14.29 29.03
C CYS A 10 -4.23 14.56 30.33
N ALA A 11 -5.27 15.37 30.24
CA ALA A 11 -6.28 15.43 31.29
C ALA A 11 -6.79 14.00 31.55
N SER A 12 -6.73 13.57 32.82
CA SER A 12 -7.35 12.31 33.22
C SER A 12 -8.83 12.33 32.81
N PRO A 13 -9.40 11.22 32.31
CA PRO A 13 -10.81 11.17 31.97
C PRO A 13 -11.65 11.62 33.17
N ILE A 14 -12.73 12.35 32.90
CA ILE A 14 -13.71 12.68 33.94
C ILE A 14 -14.34 11.35 34.40
N GLU A 15 -13.98 10.88 35.59
CA GLU A 15 -14.66 9.74 36.23
C GLU A 15 -16.18 9.99 36.20
N GLY A 16 -16.93 9.06 35.61
CA GLY A 16 -18.39 9.16 35.47
C GLY A 16 -18.92 9.68 34.13
N SER A 17 -18.08 9.84 33.10
CA SER A 17 -18.50 10.29 31.75
C SER A 17 -19.37 9.28 30.97
N GLY A 18 -19.38 8.00 31.38
CA GLY A 18 -20.07 6.91 30.68
C GLY A 18 -19.36 6.40 29.42
N PHE A 19 -18.21 7.00 29.05
CA PHE A 19 -17.38 6.55 27.94
C PHE A 19 -16.24 5.63 28.40
N TRP A 20 -15.73 4.85 27.45
CA TRP A 20 -14.61 3.94 27.67
C TRP A 20 -13.33 4.72 27.97
N VAL A 21 -12.58 4.21 28.94
CA VAL A 21 -11.26 4.72 29.34
C VAL A 21 -10.27 3.57 29.41
N CYS A 22 -9.00 3.85 29.12
CA CYS A 22 -7.95 2.86 29.27
C CYS A 22 -7.78 2.50 30.76
N PRO A 23 -7.78 1.20 31.13
CA PRO A 23 -7.57 0.78 32.51
C PRO A 23 -6.20 1.14 33.07
N ALA A 24 -5.16 1.17 32.23
CA ALA A 24 -3.83 1.61 32.60
C ALA A 24 -3.61 3.10 32.29
N PRO A 25 -2.91 3.84 33.16
CA PRO A 25 -2.46 5.18 32.83
C PRO A 25 -1.47 5.13 31.66
N PHE A 26 -1.62 6.05 30.71
CA PHE A 26 -0.66 6.24 29.63
C PHE A 26 -0.49 7.73 29.36
N SER A 27 0.62 8.12 28.72
CA SER A 27 0.86 9.49 28.28
C SER A 27 1.31 9.45 26.82
N PRO A 28 0.53 10.03 25.88
CA PRO A 28 0.91 10.02 24.48
C PRO A 28 2.12 10.93 24.25
N THR A 29 3.06 10.44 23.44
CA THR A 29 4.20 11.22 22.98
C THR A 29 3.89 11.80 21.61
N LEU A 30 3.72 13.13 21.53
CA LEU A 30 3.57 13.82 20.26
C LEU A 30 4.94 14.00 19.60
N VAL A 31 5.07 13.54 18.36
CA VAL A 31 6.32 13.58 17.59
C VAL A 31 6.14 14.53 16.42
N THR A 32 6.87 15.64 16.48
CA THR A 32 6.87 16.69 15.45
C THR A 32 8.21 16.81 14.73
N GLU A 33 9.27 16.20 15.26
CA GLU A 33 10.64 16.30 14.75
C GLU A 33 11.18 14.95 14.28
N ASN A 34 11.92 14.94 13.17
CA ASN A 34 12.45 13.71 12.58
C ASN A 34 13.50 13.04 13.49
N GLU A 35 14.26 13.80 14.29
CA GLU A 35 15.21 13.23 15.26
C GLU A 35 14.49 12.42 16.35
N THR A 36 13.39 12.96 16.87
CA THR A 36 12.51 12.25 17.82
C THR A 36 11.91 11.00 17.16
N LEU A 37 11.45 11.10 15.90
CA LEU A 37 10.95 9.95 15.14
C LEU A 37 11.99 8.82 15.03
N GLU A 38 13.24 9.14 14.71
CA GLU A 38 14.31 8.12 14.64
C GLU A 38 14.67 7.55 16.02
N THR A 39 14.50 8.32 17.09
CA THR A 39 14.70 7.86 18.47
C THR A 39 13.62 6.86 18.90
N ILE A 40 12.36 7.09 18.53
CA ILE A 40 11.24 6.20 18.89
C ILE A 40 11.05 5.01 17.94
N ARG A 41 11.59 5.09 16.70
CA ARG A 41 11.46 4.03 15.69
C ARG A 41 11.81 2.64 16.23
N PRO A 42 12.92 2.42 16.97
CA PRO A 42 13.23 1.10 17.54
C PRO A 42 12.19 0.61 18.54
N VAL A 43 11.52 1.49 19.28
CA VAL A 43 10.44 1.11 20.22
C VAL A 43 9.28 0.52 19.44
N VAL A 44 8.85 1.20 18.38
CA VAL A 44 7.77 0.72 17.49
C VAL A 44 8.16 -0.59 16.81
N LEU A 45 9.34 -0.65 16.20
CA LEU A 45 9.78 -1.83 15.43
C LEU A 45 10.07 -3.04 16.31
N ASN A 46 10.41 -2.88 17.60
CA ASN A 46 10.61 -3.99 18.53
C ASN A 46 9.34 -4.36 19.32
N SER A 47 8.24 -3.64 19.12
CA SER A 47 6.97 -3.96 19.79
C SER A 47 6.33 -5.21 19.21
N GLU A 48 5.77 -6.05 20.07
CA GLU A 48 5.12 -7.31 19.70
C GLU A 48 3.75 -7.07 19.06
N VAL A 49 3.08 -5.98 19.46
CA VAL A 49 1.82 -5.54 18.87
C VAL A 49 1.86 -4.02 18.70
N VAL A 50 1.37 -3.53 17.57
CA VAL A 50 1.17 -2.10 17.34
C VAL A 50 -0.21 -1.87 16.77
N ALA A 51 -1.04 -1.11 17.47
CA ALA A 51 -2.29 -0.62 16.93
C ALA A 51 -2.06 0.68 16.16
N LEU A 52 -2.62 0.77 14.95
CA LEU A 52 -2.51 1.91 14.06
C LEU A 52 -3.89 2.51 13.80
N ASP A 53 -3.96 3.83 13.89
CA ASP A 53 -5.08 4.63 13.41
C ASP A 53 -4.56 5.91 12.71
N ALA A 54 -5.46 6.67 12.05
CA ALA A 54 -5.10 7.95 11.46
C ALA A 54 -6.24 8.97 11.50
N GLU A 55 -5.90 10.25 11.68
CA GLU A 55 -6.84 11.37 11.62
C GLU A 55 -6.52 12.30 10.46
N TRP A 56 -7.55 12.94 9.90
CA TRP A 56 -7.43 13.83 8.75
C TRP A 56 -8.47 14.96 8.77
N GLU A 57 -8.20 16.02 8.02
CA GLU A 57 -9.12 17.16 7.92
C GLU A 57 -10.49 16.74 7.36
N PRO A 58 -11.61 17.02 8.05
CA PRO A 58 -12.95 16.70 7.58
C PRO A 58 -13.30 17.34 6.24
N GLY A 59 -14.15 16.67 5.46
CA GLY A 59 -14.66 17.20 4.19
C GLY A 59 -13.70 17.06 2.99
N SER A 60 -12.49 16.52 3.18
CA SER A 60 -11.61 16.18 2.07
C SER A 60 -12.16 15.02 1.24
N LYS A 61 -12.20 15.18 -0.09
CA LYS A 61 -12.50 14.08 -1.04
C LYS A 61 -11.38 13.03 -1.10
N PHE A 62 -10.17 13.41 -0.69
CA PHE A 62 -8.99 12.56 -0.68
C PHE A 62 -8.31 12.74 0.69
N PRO A 63 -8.76 12.00 1.71
CA PRO A 63 -8.25 12.16 3.07
C PRO A 63 -6.74 11.88 3.08
N ARG A 64 -5.98 12.82 3.65
CA ARG A 64 -4.56 12.68 3.93
C ARG A 64 -4.40 12.75 5.42
N ALA A 65 -3.71 11.77 6.01
CA ALA A 65 -3.44 11.78 7.44
C ALA A 65 -2.73 13.09 7.81
N THR A 66 -3.31 13.83 8.74
CA THR A 66 -2.67 14.97 9.43
C THR A 66 -2.10 14.53 10.79
N LEU A 67 -2.52 13.36 11.28
CA LEU A 67 -2.00 12.71 12.47
C LEU A 67 -2.05 11.19 12.25
N VAL A 68 -1.03 10.47 12.70
CA VAL A 68 -1.03 8.99 12.75
C VAL A 68 -0.79 8.55 14.18
N GLN A 69 -1.61 7.64 14.69
CA GLN A 69 -1.52 7.17 16.07
C GLN A 69 -1.01 5.74 16.11
N LEU A 70 -0.07 5.49 17.02
CA LEU A 70 0.48 4.17 17.28
C LEU A 70 0.40 3.87 18.77
N ALA A 71 -0.38 2.84 19.14
CA ALA A 71 -0.30 2.25 20.47
C ALA A 71 0.57 0.98 20.37
N ALA A 72 1.83 1.11 20.77
CA ALA A 72 2.83 0.06 20.69
C ALA A 72 2.95 -0.66 22.04
N TRP A 73 3.01 -1.99 22.01
CA TRP A 73 3.06 -2.80 23.22
C TRP A 73 4.07 -3.94 23.11
N SER A 74 4.81 -4.16 24.19
CA SER A 74 5.64 -5.35 24.39
C SER A 74 5.73 -5.70 25.86
N HIS A 75 6.09 -6.94 26.18
CA HIS A 75 6.32 -7.36 27.57
C HIS A 75 7.44 -6.58 28.26
N ASP A 76 8.46 -6.14 27.50
CA ASP A 76 9.65 -5.50 28.05
C ASP A 76 9.44 -4.01 28.34
N VAL A 77 8.51 -3.36 27.62
CA VAL A 77 8.28 -1.90 27.68
C VAL A 77 6.89 -1.54 28.22
N GLY A 78 5.92 -2.43 28.11
CA GLY A 78 4.50 -2.12 28.36
C GLY A 78 3.88 -1.30 27.23
N LEU A 79 2.81 -0.59 27.53
CA LEU A 79 2.09 0.27 26.58
C LEU A 79 2.83 1.59 26.36
N TYR A 80 3.14 1.90 25.10
CA TYR A 80 3.73 3.17 24.68
C TYR A 80 2.91 3.77 23.54
N VAL A 81 2.39 4.98 23.74
CA VAL A 81 1.48 5.64 22.79
C VAL A 81 2.18 6.81 22.10
N ILE A 82 2.14 6.82 20.78
CA ILE A 82 2.84 7.76 19.92
C ILE A 82 1.84 8.43 18.99
N LEU A 83 1.93 9.75 18.86
CA LEU A 83 1.16 10.55 17.90
C LEU A 83 2.14 11.20 16.93
N LEU A 84 2.10 10.81 15.66
CA LEU A 84 2.99 11.33 14.61
C LEU A 84 2.30 12.47 13.88
N ASP A 85 2.79 13.69 14.08
CA ASP A 85 2.30 14.86 13.35
C ASP A 85 2.86 14.86 11.93
N THR A 86 2.05 14.41 10.96
CA THR A 86 2.46 14.32 9.55
C THR A 86 2.51 15.67 8.83
N LEU A 87 2.04 16.75 9.45
CA LEU A 87 2.21 18.11 8.95
C LEU A 87 3.58 18.68 9.32
N SER A 88 4.11 18.25 10.47
CA SER A 88 5.44 18.62 10.95
C SER A 88 6.55 17.67 10.48
N LEU A 89 6.23 16.38 10.32
CA LEU A 89 7.15 15.33 9.90
C LEU A 89 7.19 15.15 8.37
N PRO A 90 8.34 14.80 7.77
CA PRO A 90 8.37 14.31 6.40
C PRO A 90 7.52 13.04 6.26
N ILE A 91 6.43 13.11 5.48
CA ILE A 91 5.53 11.96 5.29
C ILE A 91 6.25 10.71 4.79
N ALA A 92 7.36 10.86 4.06
CA ALA A 92 8.19 9.75 3.61
C ALA A 92 8.84 8.99 4.79
N SER A 93 9.29 9.67 5.85
CA SER A 93 9.88 9.05 7.03
C SER A 93 8.83 8.25 7.80
N VAL A 94 7.64 8.84 8.01
CA VAL A 94 6.49 8.18 8.63
C VAL A 94 6.10 6.94 7.82
N ARG A 95 5.99 7.09 6.50
CA ARG A 95 5.67 5.98 5.60
C ARG A 95 6.72 4.87 5.62
N SER A 96 8.01 5.20 5.71
CA SER A 96 9.08 4.21 5.80
C SER A 96 8.93 3.39 7.08
N MET A 97 8.77 4.06 8.23
CA MET A 97 8.62 3.39 9.52
C MET A 97 7.41 2.46 9.55
N ILE A 98 6.26 2.92 9.05
CA ILE A 98 5.04 2.10 9.04
C ILE A 98 5.18 0.94 8.06
N GLN A 99 5.86 1.10 6.92
CA GLN A 99 6.16 -0.02 6.03
C GLN A 99 7.09 -1.04 6.69
N GLU A 100 8.17 -0.59 7.33
CA GLU A 100 9.10 -1.45 8.08
C GLU A 100 8.36 -2.22 9.19
N MET A 101 7.43 -1.56 9.88
CA MET A 101 6.57 -2.17 10.89
C MET A 101 5.65 -3.23 10.29
N LEU A 102 4.99 -2.95 9.16
CA LEU A 102 4.11 -3.90 8.47
C LEU A 102 4.86 -5.11 7.89
N ASP A 103 6.09 -4.89 7.45
CA ASP A 103 6.97 -5.92 6.87
C ASP A 103 7.71 -6.71 7.97
N ASN A 104 7.60 -6.31 9.25
CA ASN A 104 8.24 -7.00 10.37
C ASN A 104 7.40 -8.21 10.85
N PRO A 105 7.88 -9.46 10.66
CA PRO A 105 7.13 -10.65 11.04
C PRO A 105 7.04 -10.88 12.55
N ARG A 106 7.76 -10.08 13.36
CA ARG A 106 7.74 -10.17 14.83
C ARG A 106 6.70 -9.27 15.47
N SER A 107 6.09 -8.37 14.71
CA SER A 107 5.10 -7.43 15.21
C SER A 107 3.74 -7.69 14.56
N ILE A 108 2.69 -7.70 15.37
CA ILE A 108 1.32 -7.77 14.89
C ILE A 108 0.80 -6.34 14.76
N VAL A 109 0.41 -5.95 13.55
CA VAL A 109 -0.19 -4.63 13.31
C VAL A 109 -1.71 -4.76 13.37
N VAL A 110 -2.38 -4.00 14.22
CA VAL A 110 -3.85 -4.05 14.36
C VAL A 110 -4.48 -2.71 13.98
N GLY A 111 -5.63 -2.75 13.30
CA GLY A 111 -6.39 -1.55 12.93
C GLY A 111 -7.88 -1.84 12.74
N TYR A 112 -8.70 -0.80 12.56
CA TYR A 112 -10.11 -0.95 12.21
C TYR A 112 -10.40 -0.29 10.85
N GLY A 113 -10.63 -1.09 9.82
CA GLY A 113 -10.69 -0.52 8.46
C GLY A 113 -9.32 -0.05 7.95
N LEU A 114 -8.26 -0.66 8.49
CA LEU A 114 -6.82 -0.35 8.33
C LEU A 114 -6.39 0.06 6.92
N ARG A 115 -7.05 -0.47 5.88
CA ARG A 115 -6.77 -0.06 4.49
C ARG A 115 -6.94 1.44 4.28
N THR A 116 -7.97 2.05 4.88
CA THR A 116 -8.27 3.48 4.73
C THR A 116 -7.16 4.32 5.35
N ASP A 117 -6.68 3.90 6.52
CA ASP A 117 -5.64 4.59 7.28
C ASP A 117 -4.30 4.48 6.55
N LEU A 118 -3.95 3.28 6.08
CA LEU A 118 -2.76 3.10 5.25
C LEU A 118 -2.82 3.95 3.97
N GLN A 119 -3.98 4.03 3.31
CA GLN A 119 -4.16 4.87 2.13
C GLN A 119 -4.03 6.36 2.43
N SER A 120 -4.52 6.85 3.58
CA SER A 120 -4.39 8.25 3.97
C SER A 120 -2.94 8.66 4.25
N ILE A 121 -2.09 7.69 4.61
CA ILE A 121 -0.62 7.83 4.80
C ILE A 121 0.16 7.66 3.47
N GLY A 122 -0.50 7.18 2.43
CA GLY A 122 0.12 6.86 1.14
C GLY A 122 0.82 5.51 1.10
N ILE A 123 0.34 4.53 1.88
CA ILE A 123 0.76 3.13 1.86
C ILE A 123 -0.33 2.31 1.15
N HIS A 124 0.04 1.69 0.04
CA HIS A 124 -0.89 0.96 -0.81
C HIS A 124 -0.41 -0.48 -0.99
N ARG A 125 -0.53 -1.24 0.10
CA ARG A 125 -0.15 -2.67 0.14
C ARG A 125 -1.31 -3.55 -0.30
N SER A 126 -0.99 -4.64 -0.98
CA SER A 126 -1.97 -5.70 -1.25
C SER A 126 -2.33 -6.45 0.06
N PRO A 127 -3.54 -7.02 0.17
CA PRO A 127 -3.91 -7.88 1.28
C PRO A 127 -2.92 -9.00 1.59
N GLN A 128 -2.25 -9.55 0.56
CA GLN A 128 -1.30 -10.64 0.70
C GLN A 128 0.07 -10.19 1.25
N SER A 129 0.42 -8.92 1.09
CA SER A 129 1.62 -8.32 1.69
C SER A 129 1.40 -7.83 3.12
N LEU A 130 0.21 -8.04 3.69
CA LEU A 130 -0.16 -7.66 5.06
C LEU A 130 -0.29 -8.91 5.94
N ALA A 131 0.66 -9.85 5.80
CA ALA A 131 0.62 -11.15 6.46
C ALA A 131 0.68 -11.09 8.00
N HIS A 132 1.04 -9.93 8.56
CA HIS A 132 1.10 -9.69 10.01
C HIS A 132 0.14 -8.58 10.46
N ALA A 133 -0.78 -8.15 9.58
CA ALA A 133 -1.78 -7.15 9.92
C ALA A 133 -3.18 -7.76 10.15
N VAL A 134 -3.83 -7.30 11.21
CA VAL A 134 -5.16 -7.69 11.65
C VAL A 134 -6.10 -6.49 11.48
N ASP A 135 -7.03 -6.59 10.53
CA ASP A 135 -8.14 -5.64 10.40
C ASP A 135 -9.32 -6.14 11.24
N LEU A 136 -9.54 -5.50 12.40
CA LEU A 136 -10.59 -5.88 13.36
C LEU A 136 -11.99 -5.81 12.74
N ASN A 137 -12.23 -4.88 11.81
CA ASN A 137 -13.50 -4.80 11.09
C ASN A 137 -13.76 -6.07 10.27
N ARG A 138 -12.72 -6.70 9.75
CA ARG A 138 -12.84 -7.97 9.00
C ARG A 138 -12.86 -9.17 9.91
N LEU A 139 -11.99 -9.18 10.92
CA LEU A 139 -11.89 -10.28 11.87
C LEU A 139 -13.21 -10.52 12.59
N GLN A 140 -13.89 -9.46 13.07
CA GLN A 140 -15.19 -9.58 13.71
C GLN A 140 -16.22 -10.25 12.79
N ASN A 141 -16.22 -9.93 11.49
CA ASN A 141 -17.17 -10.47 10.52
C ASN A 141 -16.91 -11.96 10.29
N THR A 142 -15.64 -12.36 10.25
CA THR A 142 -15.24 -13.76 10.13
C THR A 142 -15.56 -14.56 11.39
N LEU A 143 -15.42 -13.96 12.57
CA LEU A 143 -15.67 -14.59 13.86
C LEU A 143 -17.12 -14.47 14.35
N ALA A 144 -17.97 -13.67 13.70
CA ALA A 144 -19.32 -13.34 14.16
C ALA A 144 -20.16 -14.58 14.52
N ASN A 145 -20.05 -15.65 13.74
CA ASN A 145 -20.79 -16.90 13.98
C ASN A 145 -20.22 -17.75 15.13
N ARG A 146 -18.95 -17.54 15.51
CA ARG A 146 -18.25 -18.24 16.60
C ARG A 146 -18.27 -17.45 17.91
N MET A 147 -18.61 -16.16 17.84
CA MET A 147 -18.65 -15.27 18.98
C MET A 147 -19.94 -15.46 19.81
N PRO A 148 -19.84 -15.46 21.15
CA PRO A 148 -20.99 -15.33 22.05
C PRO A 148 -21.89 -14.17 21.66
N TYR A 149 -23.21 -14.32 21.84
CA TYR A 149 -24.19 -13.32 21.43
C TYR A 149 -23.92 -11.93 22.04
N HIS A 150 -23.51 -11.86 23.30
CA HIS A 150 -23.23 -10.60 24.00
C HIS A 150 -21.99 -9.85 23.48
N LEU A 151 -21.10 -10.52 22.74
CA LEU A 151 -19.92 -9.89 22.11
C LEU A 151 -20.15 -9.59 20.63
N ARG A 152 -21.36 -9.84 20.11
CA ARG A 152 -21.70 -9.44 18.75
C ARG A 152 -22.09 -7.97 18.76
N PRO A 153 -21.41 -7.12 17.98
CA PRO A 153 -21.77 -5.71 17.90
C PRO A 153 -23.23 -5.56 17.47
N ALA A 154 -23.98 -4.73 18.20
CA ALA A 154 -25.38 -4.41 17.87
C ALA A 154 -25.50 -3.51 16.62
N GLY A 155 -24.39 -2.91 16.18
CA GLY A 155 -24.31 -2.01 15.04
C GLY A 155 -23.01 -2.17 14.25
N ALA A 156 -22.79 -1.27 13.29
CA ALA A 156 -21.56 -1.21 12.51
C ALA A 156 -20.61 -0.12 13.05
N GLY A 157 -19.31 -0.27 12.79
CA GLY A 157 -18.30 0.71 13.19
C GLY A 157 -17.49 0.28 14.42
N LEU A 158 -16.36 0.95 14.62
CA LEU A 158 -15.48 0.71 15.76
C LEU A 158 -16.20 0.93 17.09
N GLY A 159 -17.04 1.97 17.21
CA GLY A 159 -17.80 2.23 18.43
C GLY A 159 -18.71 1.07 18.87
N ALA A 160 -19.36 0.37 17.94
CA ALA A 160 -20.19 -0.78 18.27
C ALA A 160 -19.35 -2.00 18.70
N LEU A 161 -18.14 -2.12 18.16
CA LEU A 161 -17.19 -3.16 18.54
C LEU A 161 -16.62 -2.91 19.94
N ILE A 162 -16.27 -1.65 20.25
CA ILE A 162 -15.83 -1.22 21.58
C ILE A 162 -16.93 -1.49 22.61
N GLU A 163 -18.17 -1.08 22.34
CA GLU A 163 -19.29 -1.32 23.26
C GLU A 163 -19.47 -2.81 23.54
N ALA A 164 -19.39 -3.66 22.52
CA ALA A 164 -19.54 -5.11 22.66
C ALA A 164 -18.38 -5.78 23.42
N HIS A 165 -17.14 -5.30 23.26
CA HIS A 165 -15.95 -5.96 23.83
C HIS A 165 -15.44 -5.35 25.12
N LEU A 166 -15.69 -4.05 25.33
CA LEU A 166 -15.16 -3.24 26.41
C LEU A 166 -16.29 -2.65 27.29
N GLY A 167 -17.55 -2.87 26.94
CA GLY A 167 -18.72 -2.56 27.78
C GLY A 167 -19.13 -1.09 27.85
N GLN A 168 -18.41 -0.19 27.18
CA GLN A 168 -18.66 1.24 27.18
C GLN A 168 -18.51 1.81 25.76
N SER A 169 -19.13 2.97 25.50
CA SER A 169 -19.00 3.66 24.21
C SER A 169 -17.71 4.46 24.12
N LEU A 170 -17.16 4.65 22.93
CA LEU A 170 -16.09 5.60 22.68
C LEU A 170 -16.66 7.03 22.62
N ASP A 171 -15.96 8.00 23.21
CA ASP A 171 -16.28 9.41 22.96
C ASP A 171 -16.13 9.69 21.45
N LYS A 172 -16.99 10.54 20.89
CA LYS A 172 -16.98 10.94 19.47
C LYS A 172 -16.80 12.44 19.30
N SER A 173 -16.50 13.15 20.40
CA SER A 173 -16.44 14.62 20.42
C SER A 173 -15.41 15.20 19.46
N GLN A 174 -14.29 14.50 19.20
CA GLN A 174 -13.22 14.98 18.31
C GLN A 174 -13.20 14.32 16.92
N GLN A 175 -14.09 13.37 16.63
CA GLN A 175 -14.10 12.61 15.37
C GLN A 175 -14.12 13.51 14.12
N CYS A 176 -14.82 14.65 14.20
CA CYS A 176 -14.94 15.63 13.12
C CYS A 176 -14.28 16.97 13.48
N SER A 177 -13.25 16.95 14.33
CA SER A 177 -12.49 18.15 14.70
C SER A 177 -11.58 18.63 13.55
N ARG A 178 -11.04 19.85 13.67
CA ARG A 178 -10.08 20.40 12.71
C ARG A 178 -8.70 19.80 12.95
N TRP A 179 -8.47 18.61 12.43
CA TRP A 179 -7.22 17.86 12.62
C TRP A 179 -6.00 18.47 11.91
N GLY A 180 -6.19 19.46 11.04
CA GLY A 180 -5.14 20.29 10.46
C GLY A 180 -4.69 21.45 11.33
N ASP A 181 -5.44 21.82 12.38
CA ASP A 181 -5.08 22.94 13.25
C ASP A 181 -3.85 22.59 14.12
N ARG A 182 -2.98 23.58 14.37
CA ARG A 182 -1.82 23.47 15.26
C ARG A 182 -1.73 24.69 16.19
N PRO A 183 -1.39 24.49 17.48
CA PRO A 183 -1.19 23.20 18.15
C PRO A 183 -2.50 22.40 18.28
N LEU A 184 -2.40 21.07 18.34
CA LEU A 184 -3.54 20.23 18.69
C LEU A 184 -3.91 20.47 20.16
N SER A 185 -5.21 20.48 20.46
CA SER A 185 -5.70 20.59 21.84
C SER A 185 -5.47 19.31 22.64
N ASP A 186 -5.42 19.41 23.97
CA ASP A 186 -5.31 18.24 24.85
C ASP A 186 -6.44 17.23 24.62
N ALA A 187 -7.66 17.70 24.31
CA ALA A 187 -8.79 16.86 23.97
C ALA A 187 -8.56 16.06 22.66
N GLN A 188 -7.99 16.69 21.63
CA GLN A 188 -7.63 16.02 20.38
C GLN A 188 -6.51 14.99 20.58
N LEU A 189 -5.47 15.34 21.36
CA LEU A 189 -4.37 14.43 21.67
C LEU A 189 -4.86 13.21 22.45
N HIS A 190 -5.71 13.44 23.46
CA HIS A 190 -6.29 12.36 24.27
C HIS A 190 -7.19 11.45 23.45
N TYR A 191 -8.10 12.03 22.66
CA TYR A 191 -8.99 11.30 21.77
C TYR A 191 -8.20 10.42 20.79
N ALA A 192 -7.25 11.02 20.07
CA ALA A 192 -6.43 10.31 19.09
C ALA A 192 -5.66 9.15 19.73
N ALA A 193 -5.09 9.37 20.92
CA ALA A 193 -4.42 8.33 21.66
C ALA A 193 -5.37 7.17 22.00
N LEU A 194 -6.56 7.47 22.54
CA LEU A 194 -7.56 6.46 22.88
C LEU A 194 -8.05 5.64 21.67
N ASP A 195 -8.20 6.26 20.49
CA ASP A 195 -8.66 5.57 19.28
C ASP A 195 -7.68 4.45 18.86
N SER A 196 -6.37 4.64 19.03
CA SER A 196 -5.40 3.56 18.82
C SER A 196 -5.34 2.56 19.99
N VAL A 197 -5.43 3.02 21.24
CA VAL A 197 -5.32 2.18 22.44
C VAL A 197 -6.51 1.22 22.57
N CYS A 198 -7.73 1.66 22.23
CA CYS A 198 -8.93 0.83 22.32
C CYS A 198 -8.85 -0.41 21.40
N LEU A 199 -8.12 -0.33 20.28
CA LEU A 199 -7.89 -1.45 19.36
C LEU A 199 -7.12 -2.59 20.03
N LEU A 200 -6.14 -2.27 20.89
CA LEU A 200 -5.44 -3.27 21.70
C LEU A 200 -6.39 -3.94 22.69
N GLY A 201 -7.30 -3.17 23.30
CA GLY A 201 -8.33 -3.70 24.20
C GLY A 201 -9.28 -4.68 23.50
N VAL A 202 -9.77 -4.31 22.31
CA VAL A 202 -10.62 -5.19 21.50
C VAL A 202 -9.85 -6.46 21.10
N LEU A 203 -8.58 -6.32 20.69
CA LEU A 203 -7.74 -7.47 20.36
C LEU A 203 -7.58 -8.42 21.55
N GLN A 204 -7.28 -7.90 22.74
CA GLN A 204 -7.17 -8.69 23.98
C GLN A 204 -8.49 -9.40 24.28
N SER A 205 -9.62 -8.68 24.22
CA SER A 205 -10.94 -9.28 24.44
C SER A 205 -11.19 -10.44 23.47
N LEU A 206 -10.90 -10.27 22.17
CA LEU A 206 -11.04 -11.34 21.19
C LEU A 206 -10.15 -12.56 21.49
N ILE A 207 -8.89 -12.33 21.88
CA ILE A 207 -7.96 -13.41 22.23
C ILE A 207 -8.51 -14.23 23.39
N VAL A 208 -8.86 -13.58 24.52
CA VAL A 208 -9.36 -14.24 25.74
C VAL A 208 -10.60 -15.10 25.45
N HIS A 209 -11.51 -14.61 24.61
CA HIS A 209 -12.73 -15.34 24.26
C HIS A 209 -12.46 -16.55 23.34
N THR A 210 -11.54 -16.43 22.40
CA THR A 210 -11.18 -17.56 21.52
C THR A 210 -10.46 -18.67 22.27
N GLU A 211 -9.63 -18.33 23.26
CA GLU A 211 -8.96 -19.30 24.13
C GLU A 211 -9.96 -20.01 25.04
N SER A 212 -10.87 -19.26 25.67
CA SER A 212 -11.92 -19.81 26.54
C SER A 212 -12.87 -20.77 25.80
N SER A 213 -13.09 -20.53 24.50
CA SER A 213 -13.91 -21.42 23.66
C SER A 213 -13.24 -22.76 23.37
N LYS A 214 -11.90 -22.80 23.16
CA LYS A 214 -11.15 -24.05 22.92
C LYS A 214 -11.15 -25.00 24.13
N VAL A 215 -11.21 -24.44 25.34
CA VAL A 215 -11.26 -25.23 26.60
C VAL A 215 -12.59 -25.96 26.75
N ARG A 216 -13.71 -25.36 26.30
CA ARG A 216 -15.06 -25.96 26.39
C ARG A 216 -15.31 -27.12 25.41
N ASP A 217 -14.59 -27.15 24.28
CA ASP A 217 -14.73 -28.19 23.25
C ASP A 217 -13.84 -29.43 23.49
N SER A 218 -13.07 -29.46 24.58
CA SER A 218 -12.22 -30.60 24.96
C SER A 218 -12.98 -31.54 25.92
N PRO A 219 -13.17 -32.84 25.60
CA PRO A 219 -13.91 -33.74 26.47
C PRO A 219 -13.09 -34.08 27.72
N GLY A 220 -13.53 -33.58 28.87
CA GLY A 220 -13.08 -34.01 30.19
C GLY A 220 -11.87 -33.24 30.73
N THR A 221 -12.12 -32.08 31.32
CA THR A 221 -11.56 -31.66 32.62
C THR A 221 -12.34 -30.43 33.06
N ASP A 222 -13.10 -30.53 34.15
CA ASP A 222 -13.63 -29.37 34.86
C ASP A 222 -12.45 -28.60 35.46
N SER A 223 -11.82 -27.74 34.66
CA SER A 223 -10.95 -26.70 35.16
C SER A 223 -11.81 -25.45 35.36
N PRO A 224 -11.75 -24.78 36.53
CA PRO A 224 -12.52 -23.57 36.77
C PRO A 224 -12.20 -22.55 35.68
N ALA A 225 -13.20 -21.78 35.27
CA ALA A 225 -13.01 -20.64 34.38
C ALA A 225 -11.80 -19.84 34.88
N LEU A 226 -10.83 -19.61 33.99
CA LEU A 226 -9.75 -18.67 34.23
C LEU A 226 -10.40 -17.28 34.40
N GLU A 227 -10.89 -16.98 35.60
CA GLU A 227 -10.98 -15.59 36.02
C GLU A 227 -9.55 -15.05 35.99
N PRO A 228 -9.33 -13.82 35.47
CA PRO A 228 -8.01 -13.21 35.50
C PRO A 228 -7.69 -12.89 36.96
N ALA A 229 -7.12 -13.87 37.66
CA ALA A 229 -6.64 -13.72 39.02
C ALA A 229 -5.52 -12.67 39.00
N ASN A 230 -5.80 -11.50 39.58
CA ASN A 230 -4.82 -10.48 39.96
C ASN A 230 -3.88 -10.01 38.84
N ALA A 231 -4.42 -9.66 37.67
CA ALA A 231 -3.66 -8.86 36.72
C ALA A 231 -3.55 -7.44 37.29
N ASP A 232 -2.33 -6.98 37.55
CA ASP A 232 -2.06 -5.61 37.97
C ASP A 232 -2.60 -4.65 36.90
N GLU A 233 -3.65 -3.88 37.23
CA GLU A 233 -4.31 -2.95 36.29
C GLU A 233 -3.32 -1.93 35.70
N SER A 234 -2.18 -1.67 36.37
CA SER A 234 -1.12 -0.80 35.84
C SER A 234 -0.38 -1.38 34.63
N CYS A 235 -0.50 -2.68 34.36
CA CYS A 235 0.20 -3.40 33.29
C CYS A 235 -0.70 -3.75 32.09
N TRP A 236 -1.84 -3.08 31.93
CA TRP A 236 -2.74 -3.29 30.80
C TRP A 236 -2.15 -2.74 29.48
N PRO A 237 -2.33 -3.41 28.32
CA PRO A 237 -3.01 -4.69 28.10
C PRO A 237 -2.18 -5.93 28.51
N HIS A 238 -2.85 -7.04 28.77
CA HIS A 238 -2.28 -8.30 29.27
C HIS A 238 -2.24 -9.39 28.19
N PHE A 239 -1.40 -9.22 27.17
CA PHE A 239 -1.24 -10.27 26.17
C PHE A 239 -0.31 -11.38 26.66
N ARG A 240 -0.65 -12.64 26.39
CA ARG A 240 0.28 -13.77 26.53
C ARG A 240 1.07 -13.95 25.24
N ARG A 241 2.37 -14.23 25.31
CA ARG A 241 3.23 -14.46 24.14
C ARG A 241 2.69 -15.56 23.23
N GLU A 242 2.21 -16.66 23.82
CA GLU A 242 1.61 -17.78 23.09
C GLU A 242 0.36 -17.35 22.33
N ALA A 243 -0.46 -16.50 22.94
CA ALA A 243 -1.70 -16.03 22.36
C ALA A 243 -1.45 -15.09 21.16
N LEU A 244 -0.48 -14.18 21.27
CA LEU A 244 -0.04 -13.34 20.16
C LEU A 244 0.53 -14.18 19.02
N TRP A 245 1.35 -15.18 19.32
CA TRP A 245 1.86 -16.10 18.32
C TRP A 245 0.74 -16.84 17.58
N GLN A 246 -0.31 -17.27 18.29
CA GLN A 246 -1.50 -17.86 17.67
C GLN A 246 -2.23 -16.87 16.76
N VAL A 247 -2.39 -15.61 17.17
CA VAL A 247 -2.95 -14.57 16.31
C VAL A 247 -2.14 -14.42 15.04
N ALA A 248 -0.82 -14.24 15.15
CA ALA A 248 0.08 -14.08 14.00
C ALA A 248 0.02 -15.25 13.00
N LEU A 249 -0.20 -16.48 13.49
CA LEU A 249 -0.32 -17.66 12.63
C LEU A 249 -1.70 -17.85 12.00
N THR A 250 -2.76 -17.48 12.72
CA THR A 250 -4.12 -17.93 12.37
C THR A 250 -5.00 -16.82 11.83
N TRP A 251 -4.86 -15.58 12.30
CA TRP A 251 -5.79 -14.49 12.02
C TRP A 251 -5.51 -13.70 10.74
N PRO A 252 -4.26 -13.52 10.28
CA PRO A 252 -3.98 -12.90 8.99
C PRO A 252 -4.64 -13.61 7.80
N ALA A 253 -4.77 -14.94 7.87
CA ALA A 253 -5.52 -15.73 6.88
C ALA A 253 -7.03 -15.38 6.88
N TYR A 254 -7.61 -15.06 8.04
CA TYR A 254 -9.03 -14.74 8.20
C TYR A 254 -9.39 -13.29 7.82
N CYS A 255 -8.43 -12.36 7.90
CA CYS A 255 -8.67 -10.95 7.59
C CYS A 255 -8.69 -10.66 6.08
N TRP A 256 -8.18 -11.53 5.22
CA TRP A 256 -8.03 -11.21 3.80
C TRP A 256 -8.60 -12.23 2.82
N ASP A 257 -8.99 -13.42 3.29
CA ASP A 257 -9.60 -14.45 2.46
C ASP A 257 -11.14 -14.33 2.44
N SER A 258 -11.63 -13.33 1.71
CA SER A 258 -13.05 -13.19 1.36
C SER A 258 -13.26 -12.72 -0.08
N ALA A 259 -12.37 -13.14 -0.99
CA ALA A 259 -12.61 -12.97 -2.44
C ALA A 259 -13.82 -13.77 -2.96
N LYS A 260 -14.42 -14.65 -2.14
CA LYS A 260 -15.58 -15.48 -2.51
C LYS A 260 -16.95 -14.88 -2.14
N GLN A 261 -17.07 -13.96 -1.18
CA GLN A 261 -18.38 -13.46 -0.74
C GLN A 261 -18.83 -12.12 -1.38
N ILE A 262 -17.90 -11.27 -1.82
CA ILE A 262 -18.22 -10.02 -2.53
C ILE A 262 -18.94 -10.30 -3.88
N ARG A 263 -18.64 -11.46 -4.51
CA ARG A 263 -19.25 -11.88 -5.78
C ARG A 263 -20.77 -12.09 -5.75
N LYS A 264 -21.41 -12.26 -4.58
CA LYS A 264 -22.86 -12.49 -4.50
C LYS A 264 -23.69 -11.21 -4.28
N ARG A 265 -23.13 -10.12 -3.73
CA ARG A 265 -23.85 -8.86 -3.54
C ARG A 265 -23.71 -7.89 -4.72
N ASP A 266 -22.59 -7.93 -5.44
CA ASP A 266 -22.36 -7.06 -6.61
C ASP A 266 -23.12 -7.48 -7.88
N ALA A 267 -23.66 -8.70 -7.93
CA ALA A 267 -24.48 -9.16 -9.05
C ALA A 267 -25.81 -8.38 -9.20
N ARG A 268 -26.24 -7.62 -8.18
CA ARG A 268 -27.49 -6.83 -8.20
C ARG A 268 -27.31 -5.34 -8.46
N ARG A 269 -26.08 -4.81 -8.53
CA ARG A 269 -25.82 -3.42 -8.91
C ARG A 269 -25.09 -3.36 -10.25
N ARG A 270 -25.78 -3.80 -11.31
CA ARG A 270 -25.50 -3.32 -12.65
C ARG A 270 -26.41 -2.12 -12.88
N HIS A 271 -25.87 -1.07 -13.51
CA HIS A 271 -26.48 0.21 -13.89
C HIS A 271 -26.23 1.36 -12.91
N THR A 272 -24.96 1.76 -12.80
CA THR A 272 -24.54 3.15 -12.96
C THR A 272 -23.04 3.17 -13.28
N THR A 273 -22.70 3.62 -14.49
CA THR A 273 -21.33 3.84 -14.93
C THR A 273 -20.83 5.13 -14.28
N GLU A 274 -20.36 5.06 -13.03
CA GLU A 274 -19.52 6.12 -12.48
C GLU A 274 -18.08 5.89 -12.91
N VAL A 275 -17.64 6.76 -13.80
CA VAL A 275 -16.29 6.78 -14.39
C VAL A 275 -15.28 7.03 -13.27
N VAL A 276 -14.41 6.06 -13.01
CA VAL A 276 -13.23 6.23 -12.17
C VAL A 276 -12.28 7.21 -12.86
N THR A 277 -12.24 8.44 -12.37
CA THR A 277 -11.15 9.37 -12.62
C THR A 277 -10.00 8.97 -11.68
N LEU A 278 -8.96 8.34 -12.26
CA LEU A 278 -7.67 8.21 -11.60
C LEU A 278 -7.16 9.63 -11.29
N ALA A 279 -6.59 9.82 -10.10
CA ALA A 279 -6.04 11.11 -9.68
C ALA A 279 -5.12 11.69 -10.77
N PRO A 280 -5.09 13.03 -10.96
CA PRO A 280 -4.15 13.65 -11.88
C PRO A 280 -2.73 13.24 -11.48
N ILE A 281 -1.94 12.83 -12.48
CA ILE A 281 -0.55 12.38 -12.37
C ILE A 281 0.25 13.43 -11.58
N ALA A 282 0.35 13.24 -10.27
CA ALA A 282 1.07 14.14 -9.38
C ALA A 282 2.54 13.68 -9.33
N PHE A 283 3.32 14.30 -10.21
CA PHE A 283 4.74 14.61 -10.05
C PHE A 283 5.58 13.58 -9.26
N LEU A 284 6.05 12.54 -9.94
CA LEU A 284 7.44 12.13 -9.68
C LEU A 284 8.33 13.33 -10.07
N PRO A 285 9.32 13.71 -9.25
CA PRO A 285 10.28 14.74 -9.66
C PRO A 285 10.90 14.33 -11.00
N ARG A 286 10.94 15.27 -11.95
CA ARG A 286 11.42 15.12 -13.33
C ARG A 286 12.86 14.62 -13.46
N GLU A 287 13.56 14.39 -12.35
CA GLU A 287 14.98 14.03 -12.31
C GLU A 287 15.25 12.60 -12.79
N VAL A 288 14.27 11.69 -12.74
CA VAL A 288 14.41 10.32 -13.26
C VAL A 288 13.37 10.05 -14.36
N PRO A 289 13.77 9.69 -15.59
CA PRO A 289 12.83 9.33 -16.66
C PRO A 289 11.93 8.17 -16.24
N PRO A 290 10.60 8.27 -16.43
CA PRO A 290 9.69 7.23 -15.99
C PRO A 290 9.92 5.94 -16.78
N LYS A 291 9.84 4.82 -16.05
CA LYS A 291 9.91 3.47 -16.60
C LYS A 291 8.52 2.85 -16.59
N PHE A 292 8.26 1.90 -17.48
CA PHE A 292 6.94 1.30 -17.64
C PHE A 292 6.99 -0.23 -17.62
N VAL A 293 5.85 -0.83 -17.28
CA VAL A 293 5.54 -2.24 -17.50
C VAL A 293 4.14 -2.34 -18.12
N CYS A 294 4.06 -2.92 -19.32
CA CYS A 294 2.83 -3.03 -20.08
C CYS A 294 2.24 -4.44 -19.99
N ASP A 295 0.92 -4.54 -19.89
CA ASP A 295 0.22 -5.82 -20.04
C ASP A 295 0.24 -6.32 -21.50
N VAL A 296 -0.36 -7.51 -21.71
CA VAL A 296 -0.49 -8.13 -23.03
C VAL A 296 -1.27 -7.29 -24.04
N MET A 297 -2.21 -6.46 -23.60
CA MET A 297 -3.01 -5.61 -24.48
C MET A 297 -2.20 -4.41 -24.99
N LEU A 298 -1.15 -4.03 -24.26
CA LEU A 298 -0.29 -2.89 -24.52
C LEU A 298 1.13 -3.27 -24.95
N HIS A 299 1.35 -4.51 -25.41
CA HIS A 299 2.63 -4.92 -26.03
C HIS A 299 3.04 -4.02 -27.19
N GLY A 300 2.07 -3.62 -28.02
CA GLY A 300 2.32 -2.70 -29.14
C GLY A 300 2.80 -1.33 -28.65
N LEU A 301 2.21 -0.84 -27.56
CA LEU A 301 2.61 0.41 -26.92
C LEU A 301 4.02 0.31 -26.30
N ALA A 302 4.32 -0.78 -25.59
CA ALA A 302 5.67 -1.00 -25.03
C ALA A 302 6.75 -0.91 -26.12
N ARG A 303 6.49 -1.49 -27.31
CA ARG A 303 7.39 -1.40 -28.45
C ARG A 303 7.56 0.05 -28.94
N GLN A 304 6.49 0.85 -29.00
CA GLN A 304 6.60 2.27 -29.39
C GLN A 304 7.41 3.07 -28.38
N LEU A 305 7.18 2.88 -27.07
CA LEU A 305 7.92 3.55 -26.00
C LEU A 305 9.43 3.23 -26.08
N ARG A 306 9.80 1.98 -26.32
CA ARG A 306 11.22 1.60 -26.52
C ARG A 306 11.88 2.31 -27.70
N LEU A 307 11.14 2.53 -28.79
CA LEU A 307 11.66 3.23 -29.97
C LEU A 307 11.95 4.71 -29.71
N ILE A 308 11.27 5.33 -28.74
CA ILE A 308 11.60 6.69 -28.27
C ILE A 308 12.61 6.72 -27.12
N GLY A 309 13.21 5.56 -26.78
CA GLY A 309 14.23 5.47 -25.74
C GLY A 309 13.70 5.22 -24.34
N VAL A 310 12.39 5.07 -24.18
CA VAL A 310 11.76 4.87 -22.88
C VAL A 310 11.88 3.41 -22.46
N ASP A 311 12.28 3.20 -21.21
CA ASP A 311 12.37 1.87 -20.59
C ASP A 311 10.95 1.33 -20.34
N ALA A 312 10.52 0.37 -21.16
CA ALA A 312 9.18 -0.22 -21.09
C ALA A 312 9.25 -1.75 -21.18
N GLU A 313 9.01 -2.43 -20.07
CA GLU A 313 8.87 -3.90 -20.04
C GLU A 313 7.49 -4.32 -20.55
N ALA A 314 7.39 -5.53 -21.10
CA ALA A 314 6.15 -6.08 -21.65
C ALA A 314 5.93 -7.48 -21.10
N MET A 315 4.76 -7.73 -20.52
CA MET A 315 4.46 -9.01 -19.86
C MET A 315 3.92 -10.04 -20.83
N ASP A 316 4.61 -11.17 -20.94
CA ASP A 316 4.08 -12.30 -21.70
C ASP A 316 2.84 -12.90 -21.03
N THR A 317 1.94 -13.42 -21.86
CA THR A 317 0.74 -14.10 -21.40
C THR A 317 1.12 -15.34 -20.61
N VAL A 318 0.66 -15.44 -19.36
CA VAL A 318 0.71 -16.70 -18.60
C VAL A 318 -0.45 -17.58 -19.09
N ALA A 319 -0.31 -18.90 -19.00
CA ALA A 319 -1.33 -19.87 -19.45
C ALA A 319 -2.76 -19.45 -19.07
N ALA A 320 -3.72 -19.75 -19.95
CA ALA A 320 -5.12 -19.36 -19.80
C ALA A 320 -5.65 -19.72 -18.39
N GLY A 321 -6.21 -18.73 -17.69
CA GLY A 321 -6.70 -18.88 -16.32
C GLY A 321 -5.81 -18.27 -15.22
N GLN A 322 -4.59 -17.81 -15.54
CA GLN A 322 -3.65 -17.27 -14.55
C GLN A 322 -3.46 -15.75 -14.59
N ARG A 323 -4.49 -14.97 -14.96
CA ARG A 323 -4.39 -13.49 -15.05
C ARG A 323 -3.89 -12.81 -13.77
N HIS A 324 -4.27 -13.33 -12.61
CA HIS A 324 -3.79 -12.83 -11.31
C HIS A 324 -2.27 -12.99 -11.14
N VAL A 325 -1.65 -14.01 -11.72
CA VAL A 325 -0.19 -14.21 -11.66
C VAL A 325 0.52 -13.15 -12.49
N THR A 326 0.01 -12.85 -13.69
CA THR A 326 0.51 -11.75 -14.53
C THR A 326 0.39 -10.41 -13.79
N PHE A 327 -0.76 -10.14 -13.18
CA PHE A 327 -0.97 -8.92 -12.41
C PHE A 327 -0.01 -8.78 -11.24
N ARG A 328 0.21 -9.84 -10.46
CA ARG A 328 1.19 -9.83 -9.36
C ARG A 328 2.61 -9.57 -9.86
N ARG A 329 3.01 -10.17 -10.99
CA ARG A 329 4.33 -9.92 -11.59
C ARG A 329 4.48 -8.47 -12.05
N MET A 330 3.44 -7.90 -12.64
CA MET A 330 3.42 -6.48 -13.04
C MET A 330 3.58 -5.55 -11.83
N VAL A 331 2.82 -5.81 -10.77
CA VAL A 331 2.85 -5.03 -9.54
C VAL A 331 4.22 -5.13 -8.86
N GLY A 332 4.76 -6.34 -8.71
CA GLY A 332 6.11 -6.53 -8.16
C GLY A 332 7.17 -5.77 -8.97
N MET A 333 7.15 -5.88 -10.31
CA MET A 333 8.08 -5.11 -11.16
C MET A 333 7.88 -3.60 -11.08
N ALA A 334 6.65 -3.14 -10.87
CA ALA A 334 6.34 -1.73 -10.67
C ALA A 334 6.95 -1.20 -9.37
N GLU A 335 6.72 -1.91 -8.27
CA GLU A 335 7.15 -1.51 -6.93
C GLU A 335 8.67 -1.66 -6.74
N ASP A 336 9.24 -2.79 -7.15
CA ASP A 336 10.67 -3.09 -6.98
C ASP A 336 11.58 -2.19 -7.83
N GLN A 337 11.11 -1.76 -9.00
CA GLN A 337 11.93 -1.06 -9.99
C GLN A 337 11.45 0.38 -10.27
N GLY A 338 10.43 0.85 -9.54
CA GLY A 338 9.82 2.17 -9.75
C GLY A 338 9.22 2.34 -11.15
N ARG A 339 8.52 1.31 -11.67
CA ARG A 339 7.87 1.35 -13.00
C ARG A 339 6.38 1.66 -12.87
N TRP A 340 5.83 2.36 -13.85
CA TRP A 340 4.39 2.52 -14.02
C TRP A 340 3.79 1.34 -14.78
N VAL A 341 2.77 0.72 -14.20
CA VAL A 341 1.91 -0.24 -14.89
C VAL A 341 1.05 0.50 -15.91
N LEU A 342 1.23 0.19 -17.19
CA LEU A 342 0.31 0.60 -18.23
C LEU A 342 -0.63 -0.56 -18.52
N THR A 343 -1.94 -0.33 -18.39
CA THR A 343 -2.95 -1.35 -18.68
C THR A 343 -4.22 -0.70 -19.25
N ARG A 344 -4.96 -1.48 -20.04
CA ARG A 344 -6.34 -1.17 -20.43
C ARG A 344 -7.37 -2.02 -19.69
N ASP A 345 -6.91 -2.92 -18.82
CA ASP A 345 -7.78 -3.85 -18.10
C ASP A 345 -8.47 -3.11 -16.96
N ILE A 346 -9.75 -2.76 -17.16
CA ILE A 346 -10.57 -2.10 -16.15
C ILE A 346 -10.66 -2.95 -14.87
N GLY A 347 -10.57 -4.28 -14.98
CA GLY A 347 -10.51 -5.18 -13.82
C GLY A 347 -9.23 -5.00 -13.00
N PHE A 348 -8.08 -4.80 -13.65
CA PHE A 348 -6.84 -4.44 -12.96
C PHE A 348 -6.98 -3.10 -12.23
N ILE A 349 -7.50 -2.08 -12.92
CA ILE A 349 -7.70 -0.73 -12.39
C ILE A 349 -8.65 -0.75 -11.18
N ASN A 350 -9.81 -1.40 -11.32
CA ASN A 350 -10.81 -1.48 -10.25
C ASN A 350 -10.33 -2.31 -9.06
N SER A 351 -9.41 -3.25 -9.28
CA SER A 351 -8.81 -4.04 -8.19
C SER A 351 -7.85 -3.21 -7.33
N ARG A 352 -7.33 -2.08 -7.85
CA ARG A 352 -6.39 -1.17 -7.15
C ARG A 352 -5.18 -1.91 -6.56
N TYR A 353 -4.48 -2.68 -7.40
CA TYR A 353 -3.33 -3.47 -6.97
C TYR A 353 -2.10 -2.63 -6.61
N THR A 354 -1.94 -1.44 -7.21
CA THR A 354 -0.82 -0.50 -7.01
C THR A 354 -1.26 0.89 -7.47
N ASP A 355 -0.67 1.97 -6.96
CA ASP A 355 -0.88 3.33 -7.50
C ASP A 355 0.12 3.70 -8.59
N LEU A 356 1.16 2.89 -8.78
CA LEU A 356 2.04 2.98 -9.95
C LEU A 356 1.31 2.38 -11.15
N VAL A 357 0.13 2.90 -11.47
CA VAL A 357 -0.71 2.42 -12.56
C VAL A 357 -1.32 3.59 -13.32
N TYR A 358 -1.35 3.44 -14.64
CA TYR A 358 -2.03 4.35 -15.54
C TYR A 358 -2.97 3.56 -16.47
N TRP A 359 -4.25 3.95 -16.45
CA TRP A 359 -5.25 3.39 -17.35
C TRP A 359 -5.17 4.09 -18.70
N VAL A 360 -4.58 3.40 -19.67
CA VAL A 360 -4.53 3.87 -21.06
C VAL A 360 -5.95 3.85 -21.65
N ARG A 361 -6.45 5.02 -22.06
CA ARG A 361 -7.82 5.17 -22.57
C ARG A 361 -7.93 4.88 -24.05
N ALA A 362 -6.88 5.19 -24.81
CA ALA A 362 -6.88 5.07 -26.25
C ALA A 362 -6.97 3.61 -26.73
N ASP A 363 -7.90 3.40 -27.66
CA ASP A 363 -8.07 2.11 -28.31
C ASP A 363 -7.05 1.87 -29.43
N ASP A 364 -6.77 2.91 -30.21
CA ASP A 364 -5.82 2.89 -31.31
C ASP A 364 -4.36 2.95 -30.84
N ARG A 365 -3.52 2.12 -31.47
CA ARG A 365 -2.11 1.96 -31.07
C ARG A 365 -1.28 3.24 -31.21
N LYS A 366 -1.58 4.11 -32.17
CA LYS A 366 -0.87 5.39 -32.34
C LYS A 366 -1.28 6.35 -31.23
N LEU A 367 -2.59 6.45 -30.98
CA LEU A 367 -3.14 7.30 -29.93
C LEU A 367 -2.67 6.89 -28.52
N GLN A 368 -2.46 5.60 -28.27
CA GLN A 368 -1.91 5.11 -27.00
C GLN A 368 -0.53 5.71 -26.67
N ALA A 369 0.35 5.82 -27.67
CA ALA A 369 1.69 6.37 -27.46
C ALA A 369 1.62 7.87 -27.18
N GLU A 370 0.79 8.60 -27.95
CA GLU A 370 0.56 10.03 -27.75
C GLU A 370 0.00 10.32 -26.36
N GLU A 371 -1.00 9.54 -25.93
CA GLU A 371 -1.60 9.65 -24.61
C GLU A 371 -0.55 9.52 -23.51
N VAL A 372 0.28 8.47 -23.54
CA VAL A 372 1.30 8.24 -22.50
C VAL A 372 2.40 9.30 -22.55
N ILE A 373 2.84 9.72 -23.75
CA ILE A 373 3.85 10.79 -23.87
C ILE A 373 3.35 12.09 -23.25
N GLN A 374 2.09 12.47 -23.51
CA GLN A 374 1.49 13.67 -22.95
C GLN A 374 1.26 13.54 -21.44
N ALA A 375 0.67 12.43 -21.01
CA ALA A 375 0.34 12.15 -19.61
C ALA A 375 1.59 12.20 -18.71
N PHE A 376 2.70 11.61 -19.17
CA PHE A 376 3.96 11.54 -18.42
C PHE A 376 4.96 12.64 -18.79
N LYS A 377 4.60 13.55 -19.70
CA LYS A 377 5.46 14.63 -20.21
C LYS A 377 6.85 14.11 -20.61
N LEU A 378 6.88 13.01 -21.38
CA LEU A 378 8.13 12.33 -21.74
C LEU A 378 8.99 13.23 -22.64
N ASP A 379 10.28 13.33 -22.30
CA ASP A 379 11.24 14.02 -23.14
C ASP A 379 11.60 13.15 -24.36
N LEU A 380 11.33 13.68 -25.54
CA LEU A 380 11.59 13.04 -26.83
C LEU A 380 12.94 13.50 -27.40
N ALA A 381 13.96 13.52 -26.56
CA ALA A 381 15.29 13.93 -26.95
C ALA A 381 15.83 13.04 -28.08
N ARG A 382 16.33 13.66 -29.16
CA ARG A 382 16.74 12.96 -30.38
C ARG A 382 17.80 11.87 -30.13
N GLN A 383 18.68 12.11 -29.17
CA GLN A 383 19.74 11.19 -28.74
C GLN A 383 19.21 9.93 -28.04
N SER A 384 18.00 9.99 -27.48
CA SER A 384 17.37 8.86 -26.79
C SER A 384 16.61 7.94 -27.75
N LEU A 385 16.27 8.42 -28.94
CA LEU A 385 15.54 7.63 -29.94
C LEU A 385 16.33 6.38 -30.33
N LEU A 386 15.63 5.26 -30.41
CA LEU A 386 16.18 3.96 -30.80
C LEU A 386 17.36 3.49 -29.93
N SER A 387 17.49 4.00 -28.71
CA SER A 387 18.53 3.59 -27.74
C SER A 387 18.24 2.26 -27.04
N ARG A 388 17.05 1.68 -27.23
CA ARG A 388 16.62 0.42 -26.61
C ARG A 388 16.20 -0.60 -27.65
N CYS A 389 16.41 -1.88 -27.33
CA CYS A 389 15.93 -2.98 -28.14
C CYS A 389 14.40 -2.99 -28.19
N ALA A 390 13.82 -2.74 -29.37
CA ALA A 390 12.37 -2.76 -29.57
C ALA A 390 11.73 -4.10 -29.20
N LYS A 391 12.49 -5.21 -29.29
CA LYS A 391 12.03 -6.57 -28.96
C LYS A 391 11.94 -6.83 -27.45
N CYS A 392 13.00 -6.54 -26.70
CA CYS A 392 13.14 -7.01 -25.31
C CYS A 392 13.49 -5.93 -24.28
N ASN A 393 13.51 -4.66 -24.67
CA ASN A 393 13.86 -3.51 -23.82
C ASN A 393 15.33 -3.47 -23.35
N GLY A 394 16.18 -4.41 -23.76
CA GLY A 394 17.61 -4.41 -23.41
C GLY A 394 18.40 -3.29 -24.09
N SER A 395 19.57 -2.97 -23.51
CA SER A 395 20.56 -2.08 -24.14
C SER A 395 21.24 -2.76 -25.33
N PHE A 396 21.80 -1.93 -26.20
CA PHE A 396 22.72 -2.37 -27.26
C PHE A 396 24.14 -2.50 -26.70
N LEU A 397 24.99 -3.25 -27.41
CA LEU A 397 26.43 -3.17 -27.18
C LEU A 397 26.92 -1.72 -27.37
N PRO A 398 28.00 -1.31 -26.67
CA PRO A 398 28.45 0.09 -26.68
C PRO A 398 28.75 0.62 -28.09
N ASP A 399 29.40 -0.20 -28.92
CA ASP A 399 29.81 0.16 -30.28
C ASP A 399 29.07 -0.68 -31.34
N PRO A 400 28.76 -0.10 -32.52
CA PRO A 400 28.25 -0.88 -33.63
C PRO A 400 29.30 -1.88 -34.12
N VAL A 401 28.84 -3.05 -34.56
CA VAL A 401 29.69 -4.14 -35.05
C VAL A 401 29.63 -4.26 -36.57
N GLY A 402 30.62 -4.94 -37.17
CA GLY A 402 30.70 -5.14 -38.61
C GLY A 402 29.88 -6.34 -39.12
N PRO A 403 29.77 -6.54 -40.45
CA PRO A 403 29.05 -7.66 -41.04
C PRO A 403 29.54 -9.04 -40.57
N ALA A 404 30.86 -9.20 -40.40
CA ALA A 404 31.47 -10.47 -39.98
C ALA A 404 31.02 -10.89 -38.57
N ASP A 405 30.74 -9.92 -37.68
CA ASP A 405 30.37 -10.19 -36.29
C ASP A 405 28.91 -10.66 -36.14
N VAL A 406 28.07 -10.43 -37.17
CA VAL A 406 26.63 -10.72 -37.15
C VAL A 406 26.19 -11.79 -38.15
N GLU A 407 27.12 -12.31 -38.96
CA GLU A 407 26.85 -13.35 -39.95
C GLU A 407 26.21 -14.60 -39.30
N SER A 408 26.67 -14.97 -38.11
CA SER A 408 26.12 -16.08 -37.32
C SER A 408 24.75 -15.82 -36.70
N LEU A 409 24.23 -14.58 -36.76
CA LEU A 409 22.99 -14.14 -36.09
C LEU A 409 21.79 -14.06 -37.05
N GLN A 410 21.80 -14.82 -38.15
CA GLN A 410 20.68 -14.95 -39.11
C GLN A 410 20.28 -13.65 -39.81
N VAL A 411 21.23 -12.75 -40.06
CA VAL A 411 21.00 -11.54 -40.87
C VAL A 411 20.94 -11.94 -42.37
N PRO A 412 19.93 -11.48 -43.14
CA PRO A 412 19.87 -11.81 -44.57
C PRO A 412 21.12 -11.34 -45.33
N GLU A 413 21.65 -12.18 -46.22
CA GLU A 413 22.90 -11.92 -46.96
C GLU A 413 22.88 -10.58 -47.72
N GLY A 414 21.77 -10.25 -48.37
CA GLY A 414 21.62 -8.96 -49.05
C GLY A 414 21.66 -7.74 -48.11
N VAL A 415 21.48 -7.91 -46.80
CA VAL A 415 21.70 -6.84 -45.81
C VAL A 415 23.17 -6.75 -45.44
N LEU A 416 23.84 -7.90 -45.22
CA LEU A 416 25.28 -7.97 -44.93
C LEU A 416 26.14 -7.30 -46.00
N LEU A 417 25.74 -7.40 -47.27
CA LEU A 417 26.43 -6.76 -48.40
C LEU A 417 26.27 -5.23 -48.45
N ARG A 418 25.17 -4.69 -47.90
CA ARG A 418 24.81 -3.26 -48.04
C ARG A 418 25.07 -2.42 -46.80
N GLN A 419 25.11 -3.05 -45.62
CA GLN A 419 25.21 -2.37 -44.33
C GLN A 419 26.59 -2.58 -43.73
N LYS A 420 27.19 -1.49 -43.23
CA LYS A 420 28.53 -1.52 -42.62
C LYS A 420 28.49 -1.63 -41.10
N GLU A 421 27.39 -1.20 -40.49
CA GLU A 421 27.23 -1.07 -39.04
C GLU A 421 25.95 -1.78 -38.59
N PHE A 422 26.07 -2.53 -37.51
CA PHE A 422 24.97 -3.24 -36.88
C PHE A 422 24.93 -2.98 -35.37
N TRP A 423 23.72 -2.83 -34.84
CA TRP A 423 23.47 -2.71 -33.40
C TRP A 423 22.91 -4.03 -32.89
N VAL A 424 23.63 -4.65 -31.95
CA VAL A 424 23.25 -5.94 -31.37
C VAL A 424 22.76 -5.74 -29.95
N CYS A 425 21.57 -6.25 -29.64
CA CYS A 425 21.06 -6.20 -28.28
C CYS A 425 21.87 -7.11 -27.36
N ALA A 426 22.34 -6.58 -26.22
CA ALA A 426 23.09 -7.36 -25.23
C ALA A 426 22.26 -8.47 -24.57
N LYS A 427 20.93 -8.32 -24.50
CA LYS A 427 20.00 -9.26 -23.86
C LYS A 427 19.50 -10.36 -24.80
N CYS A 428 18.88 -9.99 -25.93
CA CYS A 428 18.23 -10.97 -26.82
C CYS A 428 18.99 -11.23 -28.13
N ARG A 429 20.17 -10.63 -28.31
CA ARG A 429 21.03 -10.78 -29.50
C ARG A 429 20.38 -10.42 -30.84
N SER A 430 19.22 -9.75 -30.81
CA SER A 430 18.59 -9.25 -32.04
C SER A 430 19.45 -8.16 -32.67
N VAL A 431 19.57 -8.23 -34.00
CA VAL A 431 20.43 -7.37 -34.81
C VAL A 431 19.59 -6.30 -35.50
N TYR A 432 20.06 -5.06 -35.49
CA TYR A 432 19.41 -3.89 -36.08
C TYR A 432 20.41 -3.12 -36.97
N TRP A 433 19.92 -2.46 -38.02
CA TRP A 433 20.73 -1.66 -38.95
C TRP A 433 19.94 -0.48 -39.51
N LYS A 434 20.64 0.51 -40.08
CA LYS A 434 20.04 1.69 -40.71
C LYS A 434 19.58 1.36 -42.14
N GLY A 435 18.37 0.82 -42.26
CA GLY A 435 17.69 0.60 -43.55
C GLY A 435 16.34 1.32 -43.65
N SER A 436 15.53 0.95 -44.65
CA SER A 436 14.21 1.55 -44.87
C SER A 436 13.28 1.50 -43.65
N GLN A 437 13.35 0.43 -42.83
CA GLN A 437 12.58 0.33 -41.59
C GLN A 437 13.04 1.34 -40.52
N TYR A 438 14.35 1.61 -40.45
CA TYR A 438 14.91 2.62 -39.57
C TYR A 438 14.46 4.02 -40.01
N GLU A 439 14.56 4.33 -41.30
CA GLU A 439 14.13 5.61 -41.86
C GLU A 439 12.63 5.85 -41.64
N ALA A 440 11.81 4.83 -41.88
CA ALA A 440 10.37 4.90 -41.62
C ALA A 440 10.05 5.09 -40.12
N ALA A 441 10.81 4.46 -39.23
CA ALA A 441 10.65 4.64 -37.79
C ALA A 441 11.04 6.08 -37.37
N ILE A 442 12.21 6.56 -37.78
CA ILE A 442 12.66 7.94 -37.49
C ILE A 442 11.68 8.97 -38.04
N SER A 443 11.21 8.81 -39.28
CA SER A 443 10.23 9.72 -39.88
C SER A 443 8.94 9.76 -39.06
N ARG A 444 8.40 8.61 -38.66
CA ARG A 444 7.19 8.52 -37.83
C ARG A 444 7.38 9.17 -36.45
N LEU A 445 8.52 8.92 -35.80
CA LEU A 445 8.84 9.50 -34.50
C LEU A 445 9.01 11.01 -34.58
N THR A 446 9.64 11.50 -35.65
CA THR A 446 9.80 12.94 -35.90
C THR A 446 8.44 13.61 -36.09
N GLN A 447 7.56 13.04 -36.92
CA GLN A 447 6.19 13.54 -37.12
C GLN A 447 5.39 13.56 -35.82
N MET A 448 5.49 12.50 -35.01
CA MET A 448 4.83 12.43 -33.70
C MET A 448 5.33 13.53 -32.77
N THR A 449 6.65 13.74 -32.70
CA THR A 449 7.27 14.79 -31.89
C THR A 449 6.80 16.18 -32.31
N THR A 450 6.78 16.47 -33.62
CA THR A 450 6.31 17.75 -34.17
C THR A 450 4.85 18.02 -33.83
N ARG A 451 3.95 17.03 -34.00
CA ARG A 451 2.53 17.20 -33.68
C ARG A 451 2.31 17.43 -32.17
N LEU A 452 3.07 16.74 -31.32
CA LEU A 452 2.97 16.91 -29.87
C LEU A 452 3.51 18.27 -29.40
N SER A 453 4.55 18.81 -30.06
CA SER A 453 5.03 20.18 -29.78
C SER A 453 4.03 21.25 -30.20
N LEU A 454 3.26 21.04 -31.28
CA LEU A 454 2.25 22.00 -31.75
C LEU A 454 1.01 22.07 -30.85
N ASN A 455 0.65 20.95 -30.20
CA ASN A 455 -0.50 20.88 -29.29
C ASN A 455 -0.19 21.36 -27.85
N SER A 456 1.05 21.80 -27.60
CA SER A 456 1.52 22.25 -26.28
C SER A 456 1.63 23.78 -26.16
N CYS A 457 1.25 24.52 -27.22
CA CYS A 457 1.18 26.00 -27.25
C CYS A 457 -0.23 26.52 -26.94
#